data_AF-A0A350HE19-F1
#
_entry.id   AF-A0A350HE19-F1
#
_cell.length_a   1.000
_cell.length_b   1.000
_cell.length_c   1.000
_cell.angle_alpha   90.00
_cell.angle_beta   90.00
_cell.angle_gamma   90.00
#
_symmetry.space_group_name_H-M   'P 1'
#
loop_
_entity.id
_entity.type
_entity.pdbx_description
1 polymer ?
#
loop_
_entity_poly.entity_id
_entity_poly.type
_entity_poly.pdbx_seq_one_letter_code
_entity_poly.pdbx_strand_id
1 'polypeptide(L)'
;MAGYMLAQNIRQIESSKSITVVTQNDGRFYPKPMLSTALYHKKSPDHIVTATAQEMMDKYNIHVMTNAPVTEVDFAQKKVQLPNQSLAYDQLVFATGSKSNKIPKVKDVEGLLSVNSIEDYETLLDQLPHAQEILIIGSGLVGIEFSHDLLTAGHRVSMVSQTEEALWGLVPKAIGLKCRDHLIDMGLEWITDAGVRDVQRQDKKLSVHFSEQPTKQYDLVLSAIGIAPNTDLA
;
A
#
# COMPACT_ATOMS: atom_id res chain seq x y z
N MET A 1 -7.68 9.23 -2.13
CA MET A 1 -9.15 9.42 -2.02
C MET A 1 -9.54 10.65 -1.21
N ALA A 2 -9.15 10.76 0.07
CA ALA A 2 -9.62 11.83 0.98
C ALA A 2 -9.50 13.26 0.40
N GLY A 3 -8.33 13.65 -0.11
CA GLY A 3 -8.13 14.99 -0.69
C GLY A 3 -9.06 15.31 -1.86
N TYR A 4 -9.22 14.37 -2.80
CA TYR A 4 -10.15 14.52 -3.91
C TYR A 4 -11.61 14.55 -3.46
N MET A 5 -12.02 13.67 -2.55
CA MET A 5 -13.40 13.68 -2.05
C MET A 5 -13.72 15.00 -1.35
N LEU A 6 -12.79 15.56 -0.58
CA LEU A 6 -12.97 16.88 0.02
C LEU A 6 -13.11 17.97 -1.06
N ALA A 7 -12.21 18.00 -2.04
CA ALA A 7 -12.27 18.97 -3.13
C ALA A 7 -13.61 18.91 -3.91
N GLN A 8 -14.10 17.69 -4.18
CA GLN A 8 -15.40 17.46 -4.81
C GLN A 8 -16.55 18.02 -3.98
N ASN A 9 -16.59 17.72 -2.68
CA ASN A 9 -17.64 18.20 -1.78
C ASN A 9 -17.60 19.73 -1.62
N ILE A 10 -16.40 20.33 -1.50
CA ILE A 10 -16.27 21.79 -1.48
C ILE A 10 -16.82 22.38 -2.77
N ARG A 11 -16.48 21.83 -3.94
CA ARG A 11 -16.95 22.37 -5.23
C ARG A 11 -18.48 22.30 -5.37
N GLN A 12 -19.14 21.30 -4.79
CA GLN A 12 -20.61 21.20 -4.78
C GLN A 12 -21.28 22.30 -3.96
N ILE A 13 -20.63 22.79 -2.91
CA ILE A 13 -21.17 23.81 -2.00
C ILE A 13 -20.70 25.21 -2.41
N GLU A 14 -19.48 25.32 -2.93
CA GLU A 14 -18.76 26.57 -3.21
C GLU A 14 -18.16 26.54 -4.63
N SER A 15 -18.94 27.04 -5.59
CA SER A 15 -18.63 26.92 -7.02
C SER A 15 -17.43 27.76 -7.50
N SER A 16 -17.03 28.79 -6.75
CA SER A 16 -15.97 29.73 -7.14
C SER A 16 -14.68 29.66 -6.33
N LYS A 17 -14.64 28.90 -5.21
CA LYS A 17 -13.42 28.80 -4.40
C LYS A 17 -12.27 28.19 -5.21
N SER A 18 -11.08 28.78 -5.07
CA SER A 18 -9.84 28.18 -5.56
C SER A 18 -9.47 26.97 -4.69
N ILE A 19 -9.17 25.84 -5.32
CA ILE A 19 -8.81 24.60 -4.64
C ILE A 19 -7.58 24.03 -5.34
N THR A 20 -6.51 23.84 -4.57
CA THR A 20 -5.28 23.17 -5.03
C THR A 20 -5.12 21.87 -4.26
N VAL A 21 -5.02 20.76 -4.99
CA VAL A 21 -4.65 19.45 -4.46
C VAL A 21 -3.19 19.21 -4.79
N VAL A 22 -2.38 18.92 -3.78
CA VAL A 22 -0.95 18.61 -3.94
C VAL A 22 -0.74 17.15 -3.60
N THR A 23 0.00 16.42 -4.43
CA THR A 23 0.25 15.00 -4.25
C THR A 23 1.67 14.64 -4.67
N GLN A 24 2.32 13.76 -3.89
CA GLN A 24 3.63 13.20 -4.22
C GLN A 24 3.57 12.18 -5.37
N ASN A 25 2.38 11.67 -5.67
CA ASN A 25 2.10 10.66 -6.70
C ASN A 25 1.62 11.30 -8.02
N ASP A 26 1.33 10.48 -9.03
CA ASP A 26 0.85 10.94 -10.34
C ASP A 26 -0.59 11.52 -10.35
N GLY A 27 -1.29 11.44 -9.21
CA GLY A 27 -2.61 12.03 -9.01
C GLY A 27 -3.77 11.25 -9.62
N ARG A 28 -3.57 10.01 -10.09
CA ARG A 28 -4.68 9.14 -10.51
C ARG A 28 -5.67 8.91 -9.37
N PHE A 29 -6.97 8.96 -9.69
CA PHE A 29 -8.04 8.69 -8.75
C PHE A 29 -8.51 7.24 -8.89
N TYR A 30 -8.42 6.49 -7.79
CA TYR A 30 -8.81 5.08 -7.74
C TYR A 30 -9.23 4.66 -6.33
N PRO A 31 -10.10 3.64 -6.22
CA PRO A 31 -10.41 2.98 -4.95
C PRO A 31 -9.25 2.08 -4.50
N LYS A 32 -8.36 2.62 -3.66
CA LYS A 32 -7.20 1.90 -3.12
C LYS A 32 -7.48 0.48 -2.56
N PRO A 33 -8.62 0.20 -1.91
CA PRO A 33 -8.94 -1.17 -1.47
C PRO A 33 -9.01 -2.21 -2.61
N MET A 34 -9.15 -1.80 -3.87
CA MET A 34 -9.14 -2.74 -5.00
C MET A 34 -7.76 -3.29 -5.33
N LEU A 35 -6.66 -2.70 -4.84
CA LEU A 35 -5.31 -3.15 -5.18
C LEU A 35 -5.01 -4.59 -4.70
N SER A 36 -5.52 -4.98 -3.53
CA SER A 36 -5.26 -6.28 -2.90
C SER A 36 -6.19 -7.42 -3.37
N THR A 37 -7.10 -7.13 -4.30
CA THR A 37 -8.07 -8.09 -4.87
C THR A 37 -8.14 -8.04 -6.40
N ALA A 38 -7.23 -7.28 -7.02
CA ALA A 38 -7.30 -6.97 -8.43
C ALA A 38 -6.95 -8.16 -9.32
N LEU A 39 -6.07 -9.08 -8.91
CA LEU A 39 -5.73 -10.27 -9.71
C LEU A 39 -6.93 -11.21 -9.80
N TYR A 40 -7.61 -11.46 -8.67
CA TYR A 40 -8.83 -12.24 -8.58
C TYR A 40 -9.93 -11.67 -9.48
N HIS A 41 -10.07 -10.34 -9.47
CA HIS A 41 -11.02 -9.64 -10.35
C HIS A 41 -10.51 -9.45 -11.79
N LYS A 42 -9.31 -9.92 -12.14
CA LYS A 42 -8.66 -9.78 -13.45
C LYS A 42 -8.63 -8.32 -13.94
N LYS A 43 -8.36 -7.39 -13.02
CA LYS A 43 -8.27 -5.95 -13.32
C LYS A 43 -6.81 -5.54 -13.46
N SER A 44 -6.49 -4.92 -14.59
CA SER A 44 -5.22 -4.19 -14.75
C SER A 44 -5.27 -2.85 -13.99
N PRO A 45 -4.10 -2.22 -13.72
CA PRO A 45 -4.04 -0.88 -13.14
C PRO A 45 -4.94 0.14 -13.84
N ASP A 46 -4.95 0.16 -15.18
CA ASP A 46 -5.79 1.04 -15.97
C ASP A 46 -7.30 0.82 -15.74
N HIS A 47 -7.72 -0.41 -15.44
CA HIS A 47 -9.12 -0.71 -15.11
C HIS A 47 -9.48 -0.40 -13.64
N ILE A 48 -8.49 -0.23 -12.77
CA ILE A 48 -8.68 0.21 -11.37
C ILE A 48 -8.78 1.73 -11.30
N VAL A 49 -8.01 2.43 -12.14
CA VAL A 49 -8.03 3.88 -12.26
C VAL A 49 -9.36 4.34 -12.82
N THR A 50 -9.99 5.28 -12.11
CA THR A 50 -11.31 5.81 -12.47
C THR A 50 -11.25 7.18 -13.13
N ALA A 51 -10.17 7.93 -12.87
CA ALA A 51 -9.87 9.18 -13.54
C ALA A 51 -8.38 9.53 -13.39
N THR A 52 -7.82 10.17 -14.40
CA THR A 52 -6.51 10.84 -14.37
C THR A 52 -6.58 12.14 -13.57
N ALA A 53 -5.42 12.70 -13.20
CA ALA A 53 -5.35 14.03 -12.58
C ALA A 53 -5.98 15.11 -13.48
N GLN A 54 -5.79 15.03 -14.80
CA GLN A 54 -6.35 15.99 -15.76
C GLN A 54 -7.89 15.93 -15.78
N GLU A 55 -8.47 14.73 -15.87
CA GLU A 55 -9.92 14.56 -15.82
C GLU A 55 -10.51 15.06 -14.50
N MET A 56 -9.78 14.91 -13.38
CA MET A 56 -10.19 15.45 -12.08
C MET A 56 -10.14 16.98 -12.05
N MET A 57 -9.12 17.60 -12.65
CA MET A 57 -9.03 19.06 -12.80
C MET A 57 -10.19 19.60 -13.63
N ASP A 58 -10.43 19.02 -14.80
CA ASP A 58 -11.47 19.47 -15.73
C ASP A 58 -12.88 19.30 -15.15
N LYS A 59 -13.14 18.15 -14.51
CA LYS A 59 -14.47 17.83 -13.96
C LYS A 59 -14.85 18.70 -12.76
N TYR A 60 -13.89 19.04 -11.91
CA TYR A 60 -14.16 19.74 -10.65
C TYR A 60 -13.64 21.17 -10.60
N ASN A 61 -13.07 21.68 -11.71
CA ASN A 61 -12.45 23.00 -11.78
C ASN A 61 -11.48 23.24 -10.61
N ILE A 62 -10.55 22.31 -10.41
CA ILE A 62 -9.52 22.37 -9.36
C ILE A 62 -8.13 22.36 -10.00
N HIS A 63 -7.12 22.79 -9.25
CA HIS A 63 -5.73 22.59 -9.64
C HIS A 63 -5.18 21.33 -8.96
N VAL A 64 -4.47 20.48 -9.70
CA VAL A 64 -3.79 19.31 -9.14
C VAL A 64 -2.31 19.39 -9.47
N MET A 65 -1.47 19.43 -8.44
CA MET A 65 -0.03 19.39 -8.55
C MET A 65 0.46 17.99 -8.25
N THR A 66 0.76 17.25 -9.32
CA THR A 66 1.24 15.86 -9.28
C THR A 66 2.75 15.80 -9.12
N ASN A 67 3.27 14.68 -8.58
CA ASN A 67 4.71 14.47 -8.36
C ASN A 67 5.37 15.63 -7.59
N ALA A 68 4.60 16.23 -6.68
CA ALA A 68 4.95 17.43 -5.93
C ALA A 68 4.94 17.12 -4.43
N PRO A 69 5.96 16.41 -3.90
CA PRO A 69 6.02 16.11 -2.48
C PRO A 69 6.16 17.40 -1.67
N VAL A 70 5.30 17.57 -0.67
CA VAL A 70 5.42 18.64 0.32
C VAL A 70 6.53 18.26 1.31
N THR A 71 7.49 19.16 1.50
CA THR A 71 8.63 18.91 2.40
C THR A 71 8.47 19.58 3.76
N GLU A 72 7.72 20.68 3.83
CA GLU A 72 7.54 21.46 5.07
C GLU A 72 6.25 22.29 5.00
N VAL A 73 5.68 22.61 6.16
CA VAL A 73 4.59 23.59 6.31
C VAL A 73 5.02 24.70 7.25
N ASP A 74 5.09 25.92 6.74
CA ASP A 74 5.25 27.13 7.54
C ASP A 74 3.86 27.64 7.95
N PHE A 75 3.45 27.30 9.18
CA PHE A 75 2.17 27.72 9.74
C PHE A 75 2.11 29.22 10.07
N ALA A 76 3.26 29.86 10.35
CA ALA A 76 3.30 31.28 10.68
C ALA A 76 3.07 32.14 9.44
N GLN A 77 3.68 31.78 8.31
CA GLN A 77 3.49 32.45 7.03
C GLN A 77 2.35 31.88 6.19
N LYS A 78 1.70 30.80 6.66
CA LYS A 78 0.68 30.03 5.92
C LYS A 78 1.16 29.61 4.53
N LYS A 79 2.31 28.92 4.48
CA LYS A 79 2.89 28.40 3.24
C LYS A 79 3.19 26.91 3.33
N VAL A 80 3.00 26.24 2.21
CA VAL A 80 3.44 24.86 1.96
C VAL A 80 4.70 24.92 1.10
N GLN A 81 5.75 24.21 1.52
CA GLN A 81 7.01 24.14 0.77
C GLN A 81 7.05 22.89 -0.11
N LEU A 82 7.41 23.11 -1.38
CA LEU A 82 7.72 22.10 -2.38
C LEU A 82 9.20 22.25 -2.77
N PRO A 83 9.83 21.22 -3.39
CA PRO A 83 11.25 21.27 -3.75
C PRO A 83 11.67 22.52 -4.55
N ASN A 84 10.77 23.04 -5.40
CA ASN A 84 11.08 24.13 -6.34
C ASN A 84 10.23 25.40 -6.13
N GLN A 85 9.28 25.42 -5.19
CA GLN A 85 8.39 26.57 -5.00
C GLN A 85 7.68 26.53 -3.64
N SER A 86 7.07 27.65 -3.25
CA SER A 86 6.22 27.74 -2.06
C SER A 86 4.80 28.14 -2.44
N LEU A 87 3.80 27.57 -1.80
CA LEU A 87 2.38 27.85 -2.04
C LEU A 87 1.75 28.47 -0.80
N ALA A 88 1.17 29.67 -0.92
CA ALA A 88 0.38 30.26 0.16
C ALA A 88 -1.01 29.63 0.25
N TYR A 89 -1.59 29.58 1.45
CA TYR A 89 -2.95 29.06 1.67
C TYR A 89 -3.75 29.91 2.66
N ASP A 90 -5.08 29.93 2.47
CA ASP A 90 -6.02 30.45 3.47
C ASP A 90 -6.40 29.40 4.51
N GLN A 91 -6.63 28.18 4.02
CA GLN A 91 -6.97 26.97 4.78
C GLN A 91 -6.11 25.81 4.26
N LEU A 92 -5.57 25.01 5.17
CA LEU A 92 -4.77 23.84 4.85
C LEU A 92 -5.44 22.59 5.42
N VAL A 93 -5.55 21.54 4.60
CA VAL A 93 -6.06 20.24 5.03
C VAL A 93 -5.03 19.16 4.74
N PHE A 94 -4.64 18.43 5.78
CA PHE A 94 -3.80 17.25 5.63
C PHE A 94 -4.65 16.04 5.21
N ALA A 95 -4.47 15.62 3.96
CA ALA A 95 -5.03 14.39 3.41
C ALA A 95 -3.92 13.39 3.02
N THR A 96 -2.83 13.39 3.78
CA THR A 96 -1.56 12.70 3.50
C THR A 96 -1.60 11.19 3.72
N GLY A 97 -2.68 10.66 4.28
CA GLY A 97 -2.88 9.23 4.44
C GLY A 97 -1.85 8.58 5.37
N SER A 98 -1.32 7.44 4.95
CA SER A 98 -0.46 6.59 5.76
C SER A 98 0.69 6.00 4.95
N LYS A 99 1.79 5.64 5.61
CA LYS A 99 2.93 4.90 5.06
C LYS A 99 2.92 3.45 5.55
N SER A 100 3.42 2.53 4.73
CA SER A 100 3.66 1.14 5.15
C SER A 100 4.65 1.10 6.30
N ASN A 101 4.40 0.26 7.29
CA ASN A 101 5.37 0.01 8.35
C ASN A 101 6.61 -0.68 7.78
N LYS A 102 7.79 -0.24 8.23
CA LYS A 102 9.06 -0.91 7.91
C LYS A 102 9.29 -2.08 8.86
N ILE A 103 9.83 -3.18 8.33
CA ILE A 103 10.22 -4.32 9.16
C ILE A 103 11.45 -3.90 9.98
N PRO A 104 11.43 -3.97 11.31
CA PRO A 104 12.54 -3.51 12.13
C PRO A 104 13.86 -4.19 11.75
N LYS A 105 14.93 -3.38 11.59
CA LYS A 105 16.31 -3.83 11.29
C LYS A 105 16.52 -4.45 9.89
N VAL A 106 15.46 -4.62 9.10
CA VAL A 106 15.56 -5.04 7.69
C VAL A 106 15.79 -3.82 6.82
N LYS A 107 16.80 -3.87 5.94
CA LYS A 107 17.07 -2.80 4.98
C LYS A 107 16.19 -2.95 3.74
N ASP A 108 15.99 -1.85 3.02
CA ASP A 108 15.33 -1.88 1.72
C ASP A 108 16.18 -2.74 0.75
N VAL A 109 15.55 -3.70 0.07
CA VAL A 109 16.21 -4.66 -0.84
C VAL A 109 15.31 -4.94 -2.03
N GLU A 110 15.89 -5.07 -3.22
CA GLU A 110 15.14 -5.34 -4.44
C GLU A 110 14.37 -6.66 -4.35
N GLY A 111 13.04 -6.57 -4.55
CA GLY A 111 12.09 -7.68 -4.41
C GLY A 111 11.42 -7.77 -3.03
N LEU A 112 11.84 -6.97 -2.04
CA LEU A 112 11.06 -6.71 -0.83
C LEU A 112 10.16 -5.50 -1.07
N LEU A 113 8.87 -5.75 -1.28
CA LEU A 113 7.89 -4.73 -1.66
C LEU A 113 6.87 -4.48 -0.54
N SER A 114 6.20 -3.34 -0.61
CA SER A 114 4.94 -3.10 0.09
C SER A 114 4.00 -2.37 -0.85
N VAL A 115 2.72 -2.76 -0.91
CA VAL A 115 1.74 -2.11 -1.80
C VAL A 115 0.88 -1.13 -1.02
N ASN A 116 1.09 0.17 -1.24
CA ASN A 116 0.34 1.24 -0.59
C ASN A 116 -0.13 2.32 -1.59
N SER A 117 0.19 2.17 -2.87
CA SER A 117 -0.20 3.04 -3.97
C SER A 117 -0.38 2.21 -5.26
N ILE A 118 -0.93 2.84 -6.31
CA ILE A 118 -1.10 2.17 -7.61
C ILE A 118 0.26 1.92 -8.26
N GLU A 119 1.23 2.80 -8.03
CA GLU A 119 2.61 2.67 -8.51
C GLU A 119 3.35 1.51 -7.81
N ASP A 120 3.12 1.32 -6.51
CA ASP A 120 3.62 0.12 -5.81
C ASP A 120 2.99 -1.16 -6.36
N TYR A 121 1.71 -1.10 -6.73
CA TYR A 121 0.99 -2.24 -7.31
C TYR A 121 1.49 -2.56 -8.72
N GLU A 122 1.75 -1.56 -9.55
CA GLU A 122 2.42 -1.72 -10.86
C GLU A 122 3.79 -2.38 -10.69
N THR A 123 4.58 -1.92 -9.70
CA THR A 123 5.89 -2.52 -9.37
C THR A 123 5.77 -4.00 -8.97
N LEU A 124 4.71 -4.36 -8.22
CA LEU A 124 4.42 -5.76 -7.90
C LEU A 124 4.10 -6.55 -9.18
N LEU A 125 3.17 -6.05 -10.00
CA LEU A 125 2.74 -6.72 -11.23
C LEU A 125 3.89 -6.96 -12.21
N ASP A 126 4.84 -6.04 -12.32
CA ASP A 126 6.01 -6.19 -13.18
C ASP A 126 6.94 -7.33 -12.74
N GLN A 127 6.94 -7.67 -11.44
CA GLN A 127 7.77 -8.74 -10.89
C GLN A 127 7.08 -10.10 -10.86
N LEU A 128 5.74 -10.14 -10.79
CA LEU A 128 4.97 -11.39 -10.69
C LEU A 128 5.24 -12.42 -11.81
N PRO A 129 5.41 -12.06 -13.10
CA PRO A 129 5.74 -13.03 -14.15
C PRO A 129 7.03 -13.82 -13.91
N HIS A 130 7.91 -13.32 -13.03
CA HIS A 130 9.19 -13.93 -12.71
C HIS A 130 9.25 -14.48 -11.28
N ALA A 131 8.16 -14.39 -10.51
CA ALA A 131 8.09 -14.80 -9.11
C ALA A 131 7.11 -15.96 -8.93
N GLN A 132 7.63 -17.17 -8.64
CA GLN A 132 6.79 -18.33 -8.37
C GLN A 132 6.59 -18.53 -6.86
N GLU A 133 7.61 -18.25 -6.05
CA GLU A 133 7.60 -18.41 -4.59
C GLU A 133 7.57 -17.04 -3.92
N ILE A 134 6.46 -16.73 -3.26
CA ILE A 134 6.21 -15.42 -2.67
C ILE A 134 5.99 -15.56 -1.17
N LEU A 135 6.74 -14.80 -0.38
CA LEU A 135 6.48 -14.64 1.05
C LEU A 135 5.64 -13.40 1.31
N ILE A 136 4.60 -13.52 2.11
CA ILE A 136 3.85 -12.41 2.68
C ILE A 136 4.18 -12.28 4.17
N ILE A 137 4.51 -11.08 4.62
CA ILE A 137 4.83 -10.78 6.01
C ILE A 137 3.64 -10.02 6.62
N GLY A 138 2.91 -10.68 7.53
CA GLY A 138 1.78 -10.11 8.26
C GLY A 138 0.43 -10.74 7.90
N SER A 139 -0.33 -11.16 8.92
CA SER A 139 -1.66 -11.78 8.79
C SER A 139 -2.84 -10.80 8.96
N GLY A 140 -2.61 -9.50 8.75
CA GLY A 140 -3.67 -8.48 8.75
C GLY A 140 -4.51 -8.51 7.47
N LEU A 141 -5.51 -7.62 7.35
CA LEU A 141 -6.44 -7.57 6.21
C LEU A 141 -5.74 -7.62 4.85
N VAL A 142 -4.79 -6.70 4.62
CA VAL A 142 -4.07 -6.59 3.34
C VAL A 142 -3.26 -7.87 3.04
N GLY A 143 -2.60 -8.46 4.05
CA GLY A 143 -1.82 -9.68 3.87
C GLY A 143 -2.71 -10.88 3.51
N ILE A 144 -3.89 -10.98 4.12
CA ILE A 144 -4.88 -12.02 3.83
C ILE A 144 -5.46 -11.87 2.43
N GLU A 145 -5.84 -10.65 2.04
CA GLU A 145 -6.35 -10.36 0.69
C GLU A 145 -5.31 -10.70 -0.38
N PHE A 146 -4.06 -10.22 -0.25
CA PHE A 146 -3.00 -10.56 -1.20
C PHE A 146 -2.66 -12.05 -1.22
N SER A 147 -2.75 -12.76 -0.09
CA SER A 147 -2.54 -14.21 -0.07
C SER A 147 -3.56 -14.91 -0.95
N HIS A 148 -4.84 -14.57 -0.79
CA HIS A 148 -5.91 -15.11 -1.63
C HIS A 148 -5.71 -14.73 -3.11
N ASP A 149 -5.36 -13.48 -3.39
CA ASP A 149 -5.17 -12.95 -4.75
C ASP A 149 -4.04 -13.69 -5.48
N LEU A 150 -2.90 -13.87 -4.82
CA LEU A 150 -1.72 -14.52 -5.37
C LEU A 150 -1.88 -16.05 -5.49
N LEU A 151 -2.54 -16.70 -4.52
CA LEU A 151 -2.89 -18.13 -4.63
C LEU A 151 -3.81 -18.37 -5.82
N THR A 152 -4.83 -17.51 -6.01
CA THR A 152 -5.75 -17.62 -7.15
C THR A 152 -5.05 -17.37 -8.48
N ALA A 153 -4.02 -16.54 -8.49
CA ALA A 153 -3.16 -16.31 -9.66
C ALA A 153 -2.15 -17.46 -9.93
N GLY A 154 -2.07 -18.47 -9.04
CA GLY A 154 -1.24 -19.67 -9.24
C GLY A 154 0.18 -19.59 -8.66
N HIS A 155 0.47 -18.59 -7.83
CA HIS A 155 1.76 -18.50 -7.12
C HIS A 155 1.80 -19.46 -5.93
N ARG A 156 3.01 -19.92 -5.56
CA ARG A 156 3.23 -20.60 -4.28
C ARG A 156 3.44 -19.54 -3.22
N VAL A 157 2.50 -19.45 -2.28
CA VAL A 157 2.50 -18.40 -1.25
C VAL A 157 2.82 -19.02 0.10
N SER A 158 3.74 -18.39 0.82
CA SER A 158 3.93 -18.58 2.25
C SER A 158 3.54 -17.29 2.97
N MET A 159 2.92 -17.39 4.14
CA MET A 159 2.68 -16.25 5.03
C MET A 159 3.42 -16.45 6.33
N VAL A 160 4.10 -15.42 6.82
CA VAL A 160 4.65 -15.39 8.18
C VAL A 160 3.90 -14.41 9.07
N SER A 161 3.56 -14.85 10.27
CA SER A 161 2.91 -14.01 11.28
C SER A 161 3.34 -14.41 12.69
N GLN A 162 3.32 -13.44 13.60
CA GLN A 162 3.53 -13.65 15.04
C GLN A 162 2.29 -14.25 15.73
N THR A 163 1.19 -14.44 14.99
CA THR A 163 -0.05 -15.00 15.51
C THR A 163 -0.52 -16.15 14.64
N GLU A 164 -1.23 -17.09 15.24
CA GLU A 164 -1.89 -18.19 14.53
C GLU A 164 -3.20 -17.75 13.85
N GLU A 165 -3.64 -16.50 14.04
CA GLU A 165 -4.95 -16.01 13.63
C GLU A 165 -4.81 -15.08 12.41
N ALA A 166 -5.63 -15.32 11.39
CA ALA A 166 -5.87 -14.31 10.36
C ALA A 166 -6.67 -13.14 10.96
N LEU A 167 -6.42 -11.92 10.48
CA LEU A 167 -7.17 -10.72 10.84
C LEU A 167 -7.16 -10.46 12.36
N TRP A 168 -6.04 -10.76 13.02
CA TRP A 168 -5.89 -10.56 14.46
C TRP A 168 -6.22 -9.12 14.86
N GLY A 169 -7.03 -8.98 15.92
CA GLY A 169 -7.53 -7.69 16.42
C GLY A 169 -8.64 -7.06 15.59
N LEU A 170 -9.00 -7.61 14.42
CA LEU A 170 -10.08 -7.11 13.56
C LEU A 170 -11.35 -7.97 13.65
N VAL A 171 -11.21 -9.27 13.90
CA VAL A 171 -12.34 -10.22 13.97
C VAL A 171 -12.21 -11.14 15.19
N PRO A 172 -13.30 -11.81 15.62
CA PRO A 172 -13.21 -12.83 16.66
C PRO A 172 -12.28 -13.98 16.24
N LYS A 173 -11.50 -14.51 17.18
CA LYS A 173 -10.54 -15.61 16.97
C LYS A 173 -11.08 -16.76 16.12
N ALA A 174 -12.28 -17.25 16.41
CA ALA A 174 -12.90 -18.35 15.67
C ALA A 174 -13.11 -18.04 14.17
N ILE A 175 -13.36 -16.78 13.82
CA ILE A 175 -13.47 -16.32 12.43
C ILE A 175 -12.08 -16.22 11.79
N GLY A 176 -11.10 -15.69 12.52
CA GLY A 176 -9.71 -15.62 12.06
C GLY A 176 -9.11 -16.99 11.75
N LEU A 177 -9.35 -17.98 12.62
CA LEU A 177 -8.91 -19.37 12.39
C LEU A 177 -9.58 -19.98 11.15
N LYS A 178 -10.90 -19.82 10.98
CA LYS A 178 -11.60 -20.30 9.78
C LYS A 178 -11.05 -19.66 8.49
N CYS A 179 -10.75 -18.37 8.53
CA CYS A 179 -10.16 -17.66 7.39
C CYS A 179 -8.76 -18.20 7.06
N ARG A 180 -7.91 -18.39 8.08
CA ARG A 180 -6.60 -19.04 7.91
C ARG A 180 -6.74 -20.43 7.30
N ASP A 181 -7.59 -21.28 7.89
CA ASP A 181 -7.73 -22.68 7.47
C ASP A 181 -8.18 -22.75 6.01
N HIS A 182 -9.09 -21.86 5.59
CA HIS A 182 -9.47 -21.75 4.19
C HIS A 182 -8.30 -21.41 3.25
N LEU A 183 -7.41 -20.49 3.64
CA LEU A 183 -6.22 -20.19 2.84
C LEU A 183 -5.22 -21.35 2.82
N ILE A 184 -5.09 -22.09 3.92
CA ILE A 184 -4.27 -23.31 3.99
C ILE A 184 -4.85 -24.37 3.02
N ASP A 185 -6.18 -24.54 2.99
CA ASP A 185 -6.85 -25.44 2.05
C ASP A 185 -6.62 -25.03 0.58
N MET A 186 -6.43 -23.73 0.32
CA MET A 186 -6.03 -23.20 -1.00
C MET A 186 -4.54 -23.41 -1.32
N GLY A 187 -3.75 -23.89 -0.37
CA GLY A 187 -2.31 -24.17 -0.54
C GLY A 187 -1.37 -23.14 0.08
N LEU A 188 -1.86 -22.22 0.94
CA LEU A 188 -1.01 -21.31 1.69
C LEU A 188 -0.13 -22.08 2.69
N GLU A 189 1.17 -21.85 2.66
CA GLU A 189 2.03 -22.26 3.78
C GLU A 189 1.97 -21.21 4.90
N TRP A 190 1.34 -21.54 6.02
CA TRP A 190 1.28 -20.63 7.17
C TRP A 190 2.43 -20.90 8.15
N ILE A 191 3.30 -19.90 8.32
CA ILE A 191 4.46 -19.93 9.22
C ILE A 191 4.09 -19.16 10.49
N THR A 192 3.72 -19.88 11.56
CA THR A 192 3.40 -19.30 12.88
C THR A 192 4.65 -19.04 13.72
N ASP A 193 4.46 -18.22 14.77
CA ASP A 193 5.42 -17.99 15.86
C ASP A 193 6.82 -17.56 15.39
N ALA A 194 6.86 -16.93 14.22
CA ALA A 194 8.08 -16.46 13.59
C ALA A 194 7.94 -14.98 13.21
N GLY A 195 8.98 -14.21 13.49
CA GLY A 195 9.22 -12.89 12.92
C GLY A 195 10.31 -12.97 11.86
N VAL A 196 10.30 -12.01 10.93
CA VAL A 196 11.42 -11.82 10.00
C VAL A 196 12.49 -10.97 10.68
N ARG A 197 13.71 -11.51 10.79
CA ARG A 197 14.88 -10.83 11.38
C ARG A 197 15.71 -10.09 10.33
N ASP A 198 15.83 -10.69 9.14
CA ASP A 198 16.62 -10.11 8.04
C ASP A 198 16.12 -10.62 6.68
N VAL A 199 16.31 -9.82 5.64
CA VAL A 199 16.02 -10.18 4.25
C VAL A 199 17.21 -9.72 3.41
N GLN A 200 17.85 -10.68 2.74
CA GLN A 200 19.03 -10.42 1.91
C GLN A 200 18.83 -10.93 0.50
N ARG A 201 19.26 -10.14 -0.49
CA ARG A 201 19.36 -10.65 -1.86
C ARG A 201 20.53 -11.63 -1.94
N GLN A 202 20.25 -12.85 -2.38
CA GLN A 202 21.24 -13.86 -2.69
C GLN A 202 20.93 -14.40 -4.09
N ASP A 203 21.81 -14.10 -5.03
CA ASP A 203 21.61 -14.36 -6.46
C ASP A 203 20.28 -13.78 -6.97
N LYS A 204 19.41 -14.65 -7.51
CA LYS A 204 18.10 -14.28 -8.07
C LYS A 204 16.97 -14.31 -7.04
N LYS A 205 17.23 -14.72 -5.79
CA LYS A 205 16.23 -14.88 -4.74
C LYS A 205 16.51 -14.00 -3.52
N LEU A 206 15.53 -13.90 -2.65
CA LEU A 206 15.60 -13.28 -1.33
C LEU A 206 15.73 -14.39 -0.28
N SER A 207 16.85 -14.39 0.42
CA SER A 207 17.06 -15.20 1.62
C SER A 207 16.40 -14.50 2.80
N VAL A 208 15.40 -15.14 3.39
CA VAL A 208 14.64 -14.63 4.53
C VAL A 208 15.04 -15.38 5.79
N HIS A 209 15.59 -14.64 6.75
CA HIS A 209 16.00 -15.16 8.05
C HIS A 209 14.89 -14.93 9.06
N PHE A 210 14.30 -16.02 9.55
CA PHE A 210 13.25 -15.97 10.55
C PHE A 210 13.82 -16.01 11.98
N SER A 211 12.98 -15.71 12.96
CA SER A 211 13.39 -15.78 14.36
C SER A 211 13.56 -17.21 14.86
N GLU A 212 12.56 -18.04 14.62
CA GLU A 212 12.44 -19.39 15.20
C GLU A 212 12.26 -20.47 14.12
N GLN A 213 12.50 -20.12 12.84
CA GLN A 213 12.32 -21.02 11.69
C GLN A 213 13.59 -21.05 10.83
N PRO A 214 13.83 -22.15 10.07
CA PRO A 214 14.94 -22.21 9.13
C PRO A 214 14.84 -21.09 8.08
N THR A 215 16.00 -20.58 7.66
CA THR A 215 16.09 -19.67 6.51
C THR A 215 15.42 -20.29 5.28
N LYS A 216 14.61 -19.52 4.57
CA LYS A 216 14.00 -19.91 3.29
C LYS A 216 14.30 -18.88 2.21
N GLN A 217 14.20 -19.30 0.95
CA GLN A 217 14.40 -18.45 -0.20
C GLN A 217 13.08 -18.20 -0.93
N TYR A 218 12.86 -16.98 -1.36
CA TYR A 218 11.66 -16.56 -2.11
C TYR A 218 12.07 -15.71 -3.31
N ASP A 219 11.28 -15.72 -4.36
CA ASP A 219 11.50 -14.85 -5.52
C ASP A 219 11.09 -13.40 -5.20
N LEU A 220 10.04 -13.25 -4.37
CA LEU A 220 9.48 -11.98 -3.96
C LEU A 220 9.05 -12.02 -2.48
N VAL A 221 9.19 -10.90 -1.78
CA VAL A 221 8.67 -10.74 -0.42
C VAL A 221 7.76 -9.53 -0.38
N LEU A 222 6.50 -9.72 0.04
CA LEU A 222 5.51 -8.66 0.22
C LEU A 222 5.32 -8.36 1.71
N SER A 223 5.70 -7.16 2.13
CA SER A 223 5.48 -6.64 3.47
C SER A 223 4.07 -6.06 3.61
N ALA A 224 3.28 -6.65 4.51
CA ALA A 224 1.92 -6.23 4.85
C ALA A 224 1.74 -6.07 6.38
N ILE A 225 2.79 -5.64 7.09
CA ILE A 225 2.84 -5.50 8.56
C ILE A 225 2.13 -4.24 9.11
N GLY A 226 1.13 -3.76 8.38
CA GLY A 226 0.34 -2.59 8.74
C GLY A 226 0.89 -1.27 8.22
N ILE A 227 0.20 -0.20 8.61
CA ILE A 227 0.43 1.17 8.16
C ILE A 227 0.47 2.11 9.37
N ALA A 228 1.18 3.23 9.23
CA ALA A 228 1.20 4.31 10.20
C ALA A 228 0.75 5.63 9.53
N PRO A 229 -0.01 6.49 10.23
CA PRO A 229 -0.36 7.81 9.71
C PRO A 229 0.88 8.62 9.29
N ASN A 230 0.77 9.37 8.20
CA ASN A 230 1.82 10.30 7.76
C ASN A 230 1.73 11.59 8.57
N THR A 231 2.46 11.64 9.69
CA THR A 231 2.51 12.78 10.61
C THR A 231 3.74 13.66 10.43
N ASP A 232 4.58 13.39 9.43
CA ASP A 232 5.89 14.05 9.29
C ASP A 232 5.80 15.57 9.01
N LEU A 233 4.63 16.05 8.57
CA LEU A 233 4.37 17.47 8.24
C LEU A 233 3.58 18.23 9.32
N ALA A 234 3.12 17.56 10.38
CA ALA A 234 2.19 18.09 11.38
C ALA A 234 2.82 18.19 12.77
#